data_AF-B7PFP2-F1
#
_entry.id   AF-B7PFP2-F1
#
_cell.length_a   1.000
_cell.length_b   1.000
_cell.length_c   1.000
_cell.angle_alpha   90.00
_cell.angle_beta   90.00
_cell.angle_gamma   90.00
#
_symmetry.space_group_name_H-M   'P 1'
#
loop_
_entity.id
_entity.type
_entity.pdbx_description
1 polymer ?
#
loop_
_entity_poly.entity_id
_entity_poly.type
_entity_poly.pdbx_seq_one_letter_code
_entity_poly.pdbx_strand_id
1 'polypeptide(L)'
;MASELAPRLVRAIHNFKGKNNDELCFKKGDILTVTQALEGGWWEGTLDGNTGWFPSNYVKEHRPGEMKHHCLCPIVRLQVFKDIFDTEANHLHELKSLFSGYLQPLEQAKLLSEQDFNQLVGNLSVVLEVHSDLLLALVAVKEQDGREQRVGGAFLQLAPRIKAAQLDYCANHPRAVQLLDRLKDTLSRWLEQQSPPGSLLALTVGLSQPFRRLDKYPALLTELQRHTEESHLDRGDTQRSVFVYKEMAASCSAMRRQKELELEVLAGTVDGCDGEELQSLGELQHVGPVILVSGDDRRDRYLALFHSCLVQLSLANGRFSYQVRAAVA
;
A
#
# COMPACT_ATOMS: atom_id res chain seq x y z
N MET A 1 3.34 -21.78 40.57
CA MET A 1 4.76 -21.60 40.21
C MET A 1 4.82 -20.51 39.15
N ALA A 2 4.78 -19.25 39.60
CA ALA A 2 4.79 -18.07 38.73
C ALA A 2 6.25 -17.69 38.45
N SER A 3 6.82 -18.27 37.40
CA SER A 3 7.97 -17.69 36.72
C SER A 3 7.42 -16.60 35.81
N GLU A 4 7.14 -15.42 36.37
CA GLU A 4 7.01 -14.19 35.60
C GLU A 4 8.34 -13.98 34.86
N LEU A 5 8.40 -14.41 33.60
CA LEU A 5 9.55 -14.15 32.74
C LEU A 5 9.58 -12.66 32.43
N ALA A 6 10.26 -11.92 33.30
CA ALA A 6 10.62 -10.53 33.08
C ALA A 6 11.28 -10.38 31.69
N PRO A 7 11.05 -9.26 30.99
CA PRO A 7 11.67 -9.01 29.71
C PRO A 7 13.19 -9.15 29.81
N ARG A 8 13.81 -9.82 28.81
CA ARG A 8 15.25 -10.02 28.80
C ARG A 8 15.96 -8.71 28.49
N LEU A 9 16.52 -8.08 29.51
CA LEU A 9 17.28 -6.84 29.36
C LEU A 9 18.77 -7.13 29.16
N VAL A 10 19.38 -6.36 28.27
CA VAL A 10 20.81 -6.46 27.97
C VAL A 10 21.44 -5.07 27.93
N ARG A 11 22.70 -4.97 28.37
CA ARG A 11 23.47 -3.72 28.32
C ARG A 11 24.51 -3.79 27.21
N ALA A 12 24.52 -2.79 26.35
CA ALA A 12 25.54 -2.61 25.32
C ALA A 12 26.93 -2.45 25.95
N ILE A 13 27.87 -3.32 25.58
CA ILE A 13 29.28 -3.27 26.00
C ILE A 13 30.18 -2.62 24.95
N HIS A 14 29.69 -2.52 23.72
CA HIS A 14 30.32 -1.85 22.59
C HIS A 14 29.32 -0.93 21.89
N ASN A 15 29.81 0.04 21.10
CA ASN A 15 28.97 0.79 20.17
C ASN A 15 28.64 -0.12 18.98
N PHE A 16 27.41 -0.07 18.48
CA PHE A 16 27.03 -0.73 17.24
C PHE A 16 26.34 0.25 16.32
N LYS A 17 26.84 0.35 15.09
CA LYS A 17 26.26 1.17 14.03
C LYS A 17 25.83 0.22 12.91
N GLY A 18 24.53 0.03 12.81
CA GLY A 18 23.93 -0.78 11.77
C GLY A 18 24.26 -0.23 10.38
N LYS A 19 24.44 -1.13 9.42
CA LYS A 19 24.65 -0.83 8.00
C LYS A 19 23.36 -0.96 7.19
N ASN A 20 22.48 -1.86 7.62
CA ASN A 20 21.21 -2.14 6.97
C ASN A 20 20.06 -1.47 7.71
N ASN A 21 18.95 -1.25 7.01
CA ASN A 21 17.77 -0.54 7.55
C ASN A 21 17.02 -1.34 8.64
N ASP A 22 17.32 -2.62 8.79
CA ASP A 22 16.76 -3.52 9.79
C ASP A 22 17.68 -3.70 11.02
N GLU A 23 18.85 -3.07 11.04
CA GLU A 23 19.82 -3.16 12.15
C GLU A 23 19.63 -2.01 13.16
N LEU A 24 19.70 -2.35 14.46
CA LEU A 24 19.54 -1.38 15.55
C LEU A 24 20.86 -0.68 15.86
N CYS A 25 20.89 0.66 15.82
CA CYS A 25 22.06 1.43 16.25
C CYS A 25 21.99 1.76 17.75
N PHE A 26 23.10 1.56 18.48
CA PHE A 26 23.19 1.90 19.91
C PHE A 26 24.63 2.23 20.34
N LYS A 27 24.74 2.87 21.50
CA LYS A 27 26.01 3.24 22.14
C LYS A 27 26.31 2.32 23.32
N LYS A 28 27.60 2.19 23.62
CA LYS A 28 28.07 1.50 24.81
C LYS A 28 27.41 2.12 26.04
N GLY A 29 26.77 1.27 26.84
CA GLY A 29 26.07 1.66 28.05
C GLY A 29 24.55 1.56 27.95
N ASP A 30 23.98 1.61 26.74
CA ASP A 30 22.54 1.56 26.50
C ASP A 30 21.93 0.25 27.01
N ILE A 31 20.68 0.30 27.47
CA ILE A 31 19.92 -0.87 27.93
C ILE A 31 18.87 -1.18 26.86
N LEU A 32 18.93 -2.39 26.33
CA LEU A 32 18.03 -2.86 25.28
C LEU A 32 17.10 -3.93 25.82
N THR A 33 15.88 -3.95 25.31
CA THR A 33 14.89 -5.00 25.56
C THR A 33 14.97 -6.03 24.43
N VAL A 34 15.39 -7.26 24.72
CA VAL A 34 15.49 -8.32 23.71
C VAL A 34 14.09 -8.82 23.36
N THR A 35 13.76 -8.82 22.06
CA THR A 35 12.51 -9.36 21.51
C THR A 35 12.71 -10.78 20.98
N GLN A 36 13.80 -11.03 20.25
CA GLN A 36 14.08 -12.33 19.64
C GLN A 36 15.57 -12.67 19.71
N ALA A 37 15.90 -13.93 19.96
CA ALA A 37 17.28 -14.43 19.95
C ALA A 37 17.41 -15.58 18.95
N LEU A 38 18.12 -15.36 17.83
CA LEU A 38 18.43 -16.41 16.86
C LEU A 38 19.70 -17.17 17.26
N GLU A 39 19.76 -18.46 16.90
CA GLU A 39 20.91 -19.33 17.18
C GLU A 39 22.21 -18.86 16.49
N GLY A 40 22.09 -18.14 15.36
CA GLY A 40 23.22 -17.60 14.59
C GLY A 40 23.94 -16.39 15.22
N GLY A 41 23.64 -16.05 16.48
CA GLY A 41 24.28 -14.94 17.19
C GLY A 41 23.75 -13.55 16.88
N TRP A 42 22.68 -13.44 16.09
CA TRP A 42 21.95 -12.20 15.85
C TRP A 42 20.68 -12.16 16.69
N TRP A 43 20.54 -11.11 17.49
CA TRP A 43 19.38 -10.87 18.33
C TRP A 43 18.64 -9.64 17.82
N GLU A 44 17.33 -9.63 17.99
CA GLU A 44 16.49 -8.46 17.79
C GLU A 44 16.17 -7.86 19.15
N GLY A 45 16.16 -6.54 19.23
CA GLY A 45 15.70 -5.85 20.42
C GLY A 45 15.25 -4.43 20.15
N THR A 46 14.70 -3.83 21.19
CA THR A 46 14.11 -2.50 21.18
C THR A 46 14.93 -1.55 22.05
N LEU A 47 15.18 -0.34 21.54
CA LEU A 47 15.78 0.78 22.24
C LEU A 47 15.07 2.07 21.82
N ASP A 48 14.59 2.86 22.80
CA ASP A 48 13.89 4.13 22.58
C ASP A 48 12.76 4.02 21.53
N GLY A 49 11.98 2.93 21.61
CA GLY A 49 10.88 2.64 20.68
C GLY A 49 11.30 2.14 19.29
N ASN A 50 12.59 2.06 18.98
CA ASN A 50 13.10 1.52 17.72
C ASN A 50 13.54 0.06 17.88
N THR A 51 13.08 -0.81 17.00
CA THR A 51 13.43 -2.24 16.99
C THR A 51 14.36 -2.55 15.81
N GLY A 52 15.36 -3.40 16.03
CA GLY A 52 16.23 -3.89 14.96
C GLY A 52 17.21 -4.97 15.42
N TRP A 53 17.92 -5.55 14.45
CA TRP A 53 18.89 -6.62 14.65
C TRP A 53 20.25 -6.11 15.11
N PHE A 54 20.90 -6.88 15.99
CA PHE A 54 22.25 -6.61 16.45
C PHE A 54 22.99 -7.90 16.85
N PRO A 55 24.33 -7.90 16.80
CA PRO A 55 25.11 -9.07 17.18
C PRO A 55 25.15 -9.25 18.71
N SER A 56 24.86 -10.47 19.18
CA SER A 56 24.69 -10.78 20.60
C SER A 56 25.97 -10.58 21.43
N ASN A 57 27.15 -10.65 20.82
CA ASN A 57 28.44 -10.40 21.48
C ASN A 57 28.71 -8.90 21.76
N TYR A 58 27.84 -7.98 21.33
CA TYR A 58 27.95 -6.56 21.62
C TYR A 58 27.21 -6.15 22.90
N VAL A 59 26.53 -7.09 23.54
CA VAL A 59 25.75 -6.87 24.75
C VAL A 59 26.10 -7.89 25.84
N LYS A 60 25.68 -7.61 27.07
CA LYS A 60 25.71 -8.55 28.19
C LYS A 60 24.40 -8.50 28.95
N GLU A 61 24.02 -9.58 29.63
CA GLU A 61 22.80 -9.59 30.43
C GLU A 61 22.80 -8.48 31.48
N HIS A 62 21.66 -7.80 31.58
CA HIS A 62 21.42 -6.75 32.55
C HIS A 62 20.30 -7.19 33.49
N ARG A 63 20.64 -7.51 34.74
CA ARG A 63 19.63 -7.72 35.79
C ARG A 63 19.23 -6.34 36.30
N PRO A 64 17.96 -5.92 36.15
CA PRO A 64 17.55 -4.60 36.57
C PRO A 64 17.61 -4.49 38.10
N GLY A 65 18.12 -3.36 38.60
CA GLY A 65 17.69 -2.82 39.88
C GLY A 65 16.46 -1.97 39.59
N GLU A 66 15.28 -2.41 40.05
CA GLU A 66 14.00 -1.68 40.07
C GLU A 66 13.78 -0.64 38.96
N MET A 67 13.66 -1.07 37.70
CA MET A 67 13.13 -0.20 36.65
C MET A 67 11.60 -0.34 36.60
N LYS A 68 10.90 0.80 36.53
CA LYS A 68 9.45 0.85 36.33
C LYS A 68 9.13 0.39 34.91
N HIS A 69 8.78 -0.88 34.75
CA HIS A 69 8.14 -1.34 33.53
C HIS A 69 6.81 -0.61 33.38
N HIS A 70 6.66 0.18 32.31
CA HIS A 70 5.34 0.59 31.86
C HIS A 70 4.71 -0.64 31.23
N CYS A 71 4.03 -1.46 32.04
CA CYS A 71 3.19 -2.53 31.51
C CYS A 71 2.12 -1.87 30.64
N LEU A 72 2.19 -2.11 29.33
CA LEU A 72 1.09 -1.75 28.45
C LEU A 72 -0.10 -2.65 28.79
N CYS A 73 -1.32 -2.14 28.64
CA CYS A 73 -2.51 -2.92 28.94
C CYS A 73 -2.74 -3.96 27.83
N PRO A 74 -2.60 -5.28 28.09
CA PRO A 74 -2.73 -6.30 27.05
C PRO A 74 -4.13 -6.31 26.39
N ILE A 75 -5.14 -5.86 27.13
CA ILE A 75 -6.53 -5.75 26.66
C ILE A 75 -6.63 -4.75 25.50
N VAL A 76 -5.88 -3.65 25.52
CA VAL A 76 -5.95 -2.63 24.46
C VAL A 76 -5.37 -3.16 23.16
N ARG A 77 -4.23 -3.88 23.22
CA ARG A 77 -3.65 -4.55 22.04
C ARG A 77 -4.63 -5.53 21.40
N LEU A 78 -5.30 -6.36 22.22
CA LEU A 78 -6.29 -7.32 21.74
C LEU A 78 -7.48 -6.63 21.07
N GLN A 79 -7.95 -5.50 21.61
CA GLN A 79 -9.02 -4.72 21.01
C GLN A 79 -8.61 -4.11 19.66
N VAL A 80 -7.38 -3.61 19.53
CA VAL A 80 -6.85 -3.10 18.27
C VAL A 80 -6.69 -4.23 17.25
N PHE A 81 -6.17 -5.39 17.65
CA PHE A 81 -6.09 -6.55 16.75
C PHE A 81 -7.49 -6.99 16.29
N LYS A 82 -8.47 -7.04 17.20
CA LYS A 82 -9.86 -7.34 16.84
C LYS A 82 -10.41 -6.35 15.81
N ASP A 83 -10.16 -5.05 15.97
CA ASP A 83 -10.59 -4.03 15.00
C ASP A 83 -9.94 -4.23 13.62
N ILE A 84 -8.64 -4.55 13.58
CA ILE A 84 -7.94 -4.89 12.33
C ILE A 84 -8.61 -6.09 11.64
N PHE A 85 -8.89 -7.15 12.41
CA PHE A 85 -9.53 -8.37 11.91
C PHE A 85 -10.94 -8.10 11.39
N ASP A 86 -11.78 -7.43 12.19
CA ASP A 86 -13.17 -7.16 11.86
C ASP A 86 -13.26 -6.24 10.63
N THR A 87 -12.39 -5.23 10.53
CA THR A 87 -12.36 -4.34 9.36
C THR A 87 -11.81 -5.02 8.10
N GLU A 88 -10.93 -6.02 8.21
CA GLU A 88 -10.47 -6.83 7.08
C GLU A 88 -11.56 -7.76 6.57
N ALA A 89 -12.26 -8.44 7.49
CA ALA A 89 -13.41 -9.28 7.15
C ALA A 89 -14.51 -8.48 6.48
N ASN A 90 -14.81 -7.27 6.98
CA ASN A 90 -15.78 -6.38 6.37
C ASN A 90 -15.32 -5.90 4.99
N HIS A 91 -14.05 -5.56 4.80
CA HIS A 91 -13.51 -5.19 3.49
C HIS A 91 -13.71 -6.30 2.44
N LEU A 92 -13.39 -7.55 2.80
CA LEU A 92 -13.63 -8.70 1.92
C LEU A 92 -15.11 -8.92 1.64
N HIS A 93 -15.97 -8.74 2.64
CA HIS A 93 -17.41 -8.81 2.46
C HIS A 93 -17.91 -7.75 1.46
N GLU A 94 -17.44 -6.51 1.56
CA GLU A 94 -17.77 -5.43 0.63
C GLU A 94 -17.30 -5.75 -0.80
N LEU A 95 -16.08 -6.25 -0.99
CA LEU A 95 -15.57 -6.64 -2.31
C LEU A 95 -16.36 -7.81 -2.92
N LYS A 96 -16.70 -8.82 -2.11
CA LYS A 96 -17.55 -9.94 -2.55
C LYS A 96 -18.94 -9.46 -2.94
N SER A 97 -19.50 -8.53 -2.17
CA SER A 97 -20.82 -7.95 -2.43
C SER A 97 -20.84 -7.08 -3.69
N LEU A 98 -19.74 -6.35 -3.97
CA LEU A 98 -19.55 -5.64 -5.23
C LEU A 98 -19.56 -6.62 -6.41
N PHE A 99 -18.85 -7.74 -6.28
CA PHE A 99 -18.79 -8.75 -7.34
C PHE A 99 -20.17 -9.36 -7.61
N SER A 100 -20.84 -9.86 -6.58
CA SER A 100 -22.15 -10.52 -6.73
C SER A 100 -23.29 -9.56 -7.05
N GLY A 101 -23.24 -8.34 -6.51
CA GLY A 101 -24.34 -7.36 -6.61
C GLY A 101 -24.27 -6.47 -7.86
N TYR A 102 -23.07 -6.23 -8.40
CA TYR A 102 -22.89 -5.32 -9.54
C TYR A 102 -22.18 -5.98 -10.71
N LEU A 103 -20.99 -6.54 -10.50
CA LEU A 103 -20.15 -7.01 -11.62
C LEU A 103 -20.73 -8.24 -12.31
N GLN A 104 -21.20 -9.23 -11.56
CA GLN A 104 -21.79 -10.44 -12.11
C GLN A 104 -23.11 -10.16 -12.88
N PRO A 105 -24.07 -9.38 -12.35
CA PRO A 105 -25.25 -8.99 -13.14
C PRO A 105 -24.90 -8.17 -14.39
N LEU A 106 -23.88 -7.32 -14.31
CA LEU A 106 -23.43 -6.50 -15.43
C LEU A 106 -22.82 -7.35 -16.57
N GLU A 107 -22.05 -8.37 -16.22
CA GLU A 107 -21.53 -9.37 -17.16
C GLU A 107 -22.66 -10.12 -17.86
N GLN A 108 -23.66 -10.57 -17.09
CA GLN A 108 -24.82 -11.30 -17.61
C GLN A 108 -25.71 -10.45 -18.52
N ALA A 109 -25.84 -9.17 -18.22
CA ALA A 109 -26.60 -8.23 -19.03
C ALA A 109 -25.98 -7.96 -20.40
N LYS A 110 -24.70 -8.34 -20.61
CA LYS A 110 -23.93 -8.15 -21.86
C LYS A 110 -23.99 -6.71 -22.38
N LEU A 111 -24.05 -5.74 -21.45
CA LEU A 111 -24.02 -4.31 -21.78
C LEU A 111 -22.64 -3.84 -22.23
N LEU A 112 -21.60 -4.59 -21.85
CA LEU A 112 -20.21 -4.33 -22.19
C LEU A 112 -19.69 -5.46 -23.08
N SER A 113 -18.73 -5.12 -23.94
CA SER A 113 -17.91 -6.14 -24.57
C SER A 113 -17.11 -6.91 -23.51
N GLU A 114 -16.67 -8.13 -23.82
CA GLU A 114 -15.80 -8.90 -22.93
C GLU A 114 -14.52 -8.13 -22.58
N GLN A 115 -13.97 -7.38 -23.55
CA GLN A 115 -12.81 -6.53 -23.35
C GLN A 115 -13.08 -5.37 -22.39
N ASP A 116 -14.21 -4.66 -22.56
CA ASP A 116 -14.57 -3.56 -21.67
C ASP A 116 -14.89 -4.07 -20.24
N PHE A 117 -15.51 -5.24 -20.12
CA PHE A 117 -15.76 -5.86 -18.81
C PHE A 117 -14.44 -6.22 -18.11
N ASN A 118 -13.51 -6.85 -18.83
CA ASN A 118 -12.18 -7.17 -18.31
C ASN A 118 -11.40 -5.89 -17.92
N GLN A 119 -11.52 -4.81 -18.69
CA GLN A 119 -10.95 -3.51 -18.32
C GLN A 119 -11.59 -2.92 -17.06
N LEU A 120 -12.92 -3.04 -16.90
CA LEU A 120 -13.63 -2.53 -15.73
C LEU A 120 -13.21 -3.24 -14.44
N VAL A 121 -13.12 -4.58 -14.49
CA VAL A 121 -12.81 -5.42 -13.32
C VAL A 121 -11.31 -5.45 -13.04
N GLY A 122 -10.46 -5.43 -14.07
CA GLY A 122 -9.02 -5.60 -13.94
C GLY A 122 -8.66 -6.91 -13.24
N ASN A 123 -7.69 -6.87 -12.33
CA ASN A 123 -7.26 -8.03 -11.53
C ASN A 123 -7.94 -8.10 -10.14
N LEU A 124 -9.18 -7.60 -10.02
CA LEU A 124 -9.91 -7.57 -8.73
C LEU A 124 -10.02 -8.95 -8.06
N SER A 125 -10.13 -10.03 -8.85
CA SER A 125 -10.15 -11.40 -8.33
C SER A 125 -8.87 -11.76 -7.57
N VAL A 126 -7.71 -11.36 -8.09
CA VAL A 126 -6.39 -11.56 -7.46
C VAL A 126 -6.28 -10.72 -6.19
N VAL A 127 -6.77 -9.48 -6.21
CA VAL A 127 -6.84 -8.64 -4.99
C VAL A 127 -7.67 -9.36 -3.92
N LEU A 128 -8.85 -9.84 -4.26
CA LEU A 128 -9.76 -10.53 -3.34
C LEU A 128 -9.13 -11.81 -2.77
N GLU A 129 -8.42 -12.58 -3.60
CA GLU A 129 -7.67 -13.77 -3.18
C GLU A 129 -6.61 -13.42 -2.13
N VAL A 130 -5.73 -12.47 -2.42
CA VAL A 130 -4.62 -12.14 -1.52
C VAL A 130 -5.11 -11.54 -0.19
N HIS A 131 -6.17 -10.72 -0.22
CA HIS A 131 -6.80 -10.23 1.00
C HIS A 131 -7.50 -11.36 1.79
N SER A 132 -8.04 -12.37 1.10
CA SER A 132 -8.60 -13.55 1.78
C SER A 132 -7.52 -14.37 2.45
N ASP A 133 -6.36 -14.53 1.82
CA ASP A 133 -5.18 -15.15 2.43
C ASP A 133 -4.69 -14.37 3.66
N LEU A 134 -4.76 -13.04 3.63
CA LEU A 134 -4.42 -12.20 4.79
C LEU A 134 -5.39 -12.49 5.94
N LEU A 135 -6.70 -12.51 5.68
CA LEU A 135 -7.68 -12.83 6.70
C LEU A 135 -7.45 -14.23 7.29
N LEU A 136 -7.14 -15.22 6.45
CA LEU A 136 -6.82 -16.58 6.91
C LEU A 136 -5.56 -16.60 7.80
N ALA A 137 -4.52 -15.85 7.45
CA ALA A 137 -3.33 -15.71 8.29
C ALA A 137 -3.67 -15.05 9.63
N LEU A 138 -4.53 -14.03 9.64
CA LEU A 138 -4.99 -13.38 10.87
C LEU A 138 -5.86 -14.31 11.75
N VAL A 139 -6.68 -15.18 11.16
CA VAL A 139 -7.38 -16.25 11.89
C VAL A 139 -6.37 -17.15 12.59
N ALA A 140 -5.32 -17.60 11.89
CA ALA A 140 -4.29 -18.45 12.50
C ALA A 140 -3.53 -17.75 13.65
N VAL A 141 -3.27 -16.45 13.52
CA VAL A 141 -2.67 -15.65 14.60
C VAL A 141 -3.62 -15.55 15.79
N LYS A 142 -4.92 -15.37 15.58
CA LYS A 142 -5.93 -15.25 16.65
C LYS A 142 -5.99 -16.47 17.57
N GLU A 143 -5.69 -17.66 17.06
CA GLU A 143 -5.66 -18.91 17.83
C GLU A 143 -4.41 -19.07 18.71
N GLN A 144 -3.40 -18.20 18.56
CA GLN A 144 -2.18 -18.22 19.36
C GLN A 144 -2.35 -17.47 20.68
N ASP A 145 -1.52 -17.79 21.68
CA ASP A 145 -1.44 -17.02 22.92
C ASP A 145 -1.07 -15.56 22.62
N GLY A 146 -1.66 -14.61 23.35
CA GLY A 146 -1.50 -13.19 23.10
C GLY A 146 -0.04 -12.71 23.02
N ARG A 147 0.91 -13.39 23.70
CA ARG A 147 2.34 -13.07 23.66
C ARG A 147 3.07 -13.62 22.42
N GLU A 148 2.50 -14.63 21.79
CA GLU A 148 3.01 -15.28 20.58
C GLU A 148 2.37 -14.71 19.31
N GLN A 149 1.28 -13.94 19.43
CA GLN A 149 0.54 -13.35 18.31
C GLN A 149 1.38 -12.38 17.47
N ARG A 150 1.86 -12.87 16.32
CA ARG A 150 2.60 -12.07 15.32
C ARG A 150 1.70 -11.51 14.23
N VAL A 151 0.88 -10.53 14.61
CA VAL A 151 -0.02 -9.84 13.67
C VAL A 151 0.79 -9.08 12.62
N GLY A 152 1.79 -8.30 13.02
CA GLY A 152 2.72 -7.66 12.09
C GLY A 152 3.42 -8.68 11.20
N GLY A 153 3.81 -9.82 11.76
CA GLY A 153 4.41 -10.93 11.01
C GLY A 153 3.52 -11.42 9.86
N ALA A 154 2.22 -11.60 10.09
CA ALA A 154 1.26 -12.00 9.05
C ALA A 154 1.15 -10.96 7.92
N PHE A 155 1.14 -9.67 8.27
CA PHE A 155 1.15 -8.58 7.29
C PHE A 155 2.42 -8.59 6.44
N LEU A 156 3.60 -8.74 7.05
CA LEU A 156 4.88 -8.80 6.32
C LEU A 156 4.95 -10.01 5.39
N GLN A 157 4.44 -11.16 5.82
CA GLN A 157 4.44 -12.38 5.02
C GLN A 157 3.69 -12.20 3.70
N LEU A 158 2.54 -11.51 3.72
CA LEU A 158 1.73 -11.29 2.52
C LEU A 158 2.00 -9.97 1.79
N ALA A 159 2.75 -9.05 2.38
CA ALA A 159 3.04 -7.76 1.80
C ALA A 159 3.55 -7.81 0.35
N PRO A 160 4.45 -8.73 -0.07
CA PRO A 160 4.90 -8.81 -1.47
C PRO A 160 3.75 -9.14 -2.44
N ARG A 161 2.86 -10.08 -2.07
CA ARG A 161 1.71 -10.48 -2.88
C ARG A 161 0.67 -9.37 -2.94
N ILE A 162 0.38 -8.72 -1.81
CA ILE A 162 -0.56 -7.57 -1.75
C ILE A 162 -0.03 -6.43 -2.61
N LYS A 163 1.26 -6.10 -2.51
CA LYS A 163 1.89 -5.04 -3.31
C LYS A 163 1.75 -5.30 -4.80
N ALA A 164 2.06 -6.52 -5.26
CA ALA A 164 1.95 -6.87 -6.68
C ALA A 164 0.50 -6.72 -7.17
N ALA A 165 -0.46 -7.35 -6.48
CA ALA A 165 -1.86 -7.29 -6.88
C ALA A 165 -2.42 -5.86 -6.86
N GLN A 166 -2.09 -5.05 -5.85
CA GLN A 166 -2.59 -3.68 -5.74
C GLN A 166 -1.97 -2.74 -6.75
N LEU A 167 -0.69 -2.91 -7.11
CA LEU A 167 -0.04 -2.11 -8.15
C LEU A 167 -0.68 -2.33 -9.52
N ASP A 168 -0.93 -3.59 -9.88
CA ASP A 168 -1.62 -3.95 -11.13
C ASP A 168 -3.05 -3.38 -11.15
N TYR A 169 -3.76 -3.46 -10.03
CA TYR A 169 -5.11 -2.90 -9.90
C TYR A 169 -5.11 -1.38 -10.05
N CYS A 170 -4.19 -0.70 -9.37
CA CYS A 170 -4.05 0.75 -9.43
C CYS A 170 -3.62 1.24 -10.81
N ALA A 171 -2.83 0.46 -11.55
CA ALA A 171 -2.43 0.79 -12.90
C ALA A 171 -3.61 0.71 -13.89
N ASN A 172 -4.54 -0.22 -13.68
CA ASN A 172 -5.74 -0.37 -14.52
C ASN A 172 -6.89 0.59 -14.14
N HIS A 173 -7.04 0.92 -12.86
CA HIS A 173 -8.19 1.67 -12.35
C HIS A 173 -8.52 2.97 -13.13
N PRO A 174 -7.56 3.82 -13.56
CA PRO A 174 -7.88 5.01 -14.37
C PRO A 174 -8.61 4.68 -15.68
N ARG A 175 -8.27 3.57 -16.34
CA ARG A 175 -8.97 3.09 -17.53
C ARG A 175 -10.39 2.60 -17.21
N ALA A 176 -10.58 1.99 -16.04
CA ALA A 176 -11.91 1.60 -15.57
C ALA A 176 -12.79 2.84 -15.31
N VAL A 177 -12.24 3.90 -14.72
CA VAL A 177 -12.95 5.18 -14.52
C VAL A 177 -13.33 5.83 -15.85
N GLN A 178 -12.40 5.93 -16.80
CA GLN A 178 -12.68 6.48 -18.12
C GLN A 178 -13.81 5.71 -18.85
N LEU A 179 -13.82 4.39 -18.70
CA LEU A 179 -14.89 3.53 -19.22
C LEU A 179 -16.24 3.82 -18.54
N LEU A 180 -16.26 3.96 -17.21
CA LEU A 180 -17.46 4.31 -16.45
C LEU A 180 -18.01 5.68 -16.86
N ASP A 181 -17.15 6.67 -17.08
CA ASP A 181 -17.56 8.01 -17.52
C ASP A 181 -18.18 7.97 -18.91
N ARG A 182 -17.61 7.20 -19.84
CA ARG A 182 -18.15 6.99 -21.19
C ARG A 182 -19.52 6.32 -21.19
N LEU A 183 -19.76 5.40 -20.24
CA LEU A 183 -20.99 4.60 -20.17
C LEU A 183 -21.97 5.10 -19.09
N LYS A 184 -21.71 6.26 -18.49
CA LYS A 184 -22.40 6.80 -17.32
C LYS A 184 -23.93 6.76 -17.46
N ASP A 185 -24.47 7.29 -18.55
CA ASP A 185 -25.93 7.41 -18.74
C ASP A 185 -26.59 6.05 -18.98
N THR A 186 -25.88 5.12 -19.63
CA THR A 186 -26.38 3.77 -19.91
C THR A 186 -26.37 2.92 -18.66
N LEU A 187 -25.26 2.93 -17.91
CA LEU A 187 -25.11 2.17 -16.68
C LEU A 187 -26.05 2.69 -15.58
N SER A 188 -26.21 4.01 -15.45
CA SER A 188 -27.10 4.58 -14.42
C SER A 188 -28.54 4.12 -14.64
N ARG A 189 -29.07 4.21 -15.87
CA ARG A 189 -30.41 3.74 -16.20
C ARG A 189 -30.60 2.24 -15.97
N TRP A 190 -29.60 1.43 -16.30
CA TRP A 190 -29.68 -0.01 -16.09
C TRP A 190 -29.61 -0.40 -14.61
N LEU A 191 -28.77 0.27 -13.82
CA LEU A 191 -28.65 0.04 -12.37
C LEU A 191 -29.94 0.40 -11.63
N GLU A 192 -30.62 1.47 -12.02
CA GLU A 192 -31.92 1.88 -11.47
C GLU A 192 -33.02 0.86 -11.76
N GLN A 193 -32.90 0.06 -12.83
CA GLN A 193 -33.85 -0.98 -13.20
C GLN A 193 -33.61 -2.32 -12.46
N GLN A 194 -32.49 -2.47 -11.75
CA GLN A 194 -32.21 -3.67 -10.97
C GLN A 194 -33.09 -3.77 -9.72
N SER A 195 -33.21 -4.98 -9.17
CA SER A 195 -33.92 -5.23 -7.90
C SER A 195 -33.01 -6.01 -6.95
N PRO A 196 -32.48 -5.39 -5.88
CA PRO A 196 -32.70 -3.99 -5.47
C PRO A 196 -32.04 -2.97 -6.43
N PRO A 197 -32.55 -1.73 -6.50
CA PRO A 197 -31.99 -0.70 -7.37
C PRO A 197 -30.56 -0.35 -6.92
N GLY A 198 -29.64 -0.39 -7.87
CA GLY A 198 -28.23 -0.04 -7.66
C GLY A 198 -27.97 1.44 -7.95
N SER A 199 -26.76 1.90 -7.64
CA SER A 199 -26.31 3.25 -8.04
C SER A 199 -24.92 3.19 -8.66
N LEU A 200 -24.68 4.05 -9.67
CA LEU A 200 -23.36 4.17 -10.28
C LEU A 200 -22.33 4.63 -9.25
N LEU A 201 -22.72 5.49 -8.30
CA LEU A 201 -21.85 5.93 -7.20
C LEU A 201 -21.38 4.75 -6.35
N ALA A 202 -22.28 3.81 -6.00
CA ALA A 202 -21.90 2.64 -5.23
C ALA A 202 -20.92 1.73 -6.00
N LEU A 203 -21.11 1.57 -7.31
CA LEU A 203 -20.17 0.85 -8.18
C LEU A 203 -18.79 1.52 -8.21
N THR A 204 -18.74 2.83 -8.46
CA THR A 204 -17.48 3.60 -8.49
C THR A 204 -16.79 3.58 -7.13
N VAL A 205 -17.54 3.73 -6.04
CA VAL A 205 -16.99 3.63 -4.67
C VAL A 205 -16.47 2.21 -4.42
N GLY A 206 -17.20 1.18 -4.82
CA GLY A 206 -16.78 -0.22 -4.70
C GLY A 206 -15.45 -0.50 -5.41
N LEU A 207 -15.33 -0.06 -6.67
CA LEU A 207 -14.09 -0.20 -7.45
C LEU A 207 -12.92 0.60 -6.86
N SER A 208 -13.20 1.61 -6.04
CA SER A 208 -12.15 2.34 -5.33
C SER A 208 -11.70 1.71 -4.00
N GLN A 209 -12.43 0.72 -3.49
CA GLN A 209 -12.15 0.13 -2.17
C GLN A 209 -10.77 -0.54 -2.04
N PRO A 210 -10.24 -1.28 -3.04
CA PRO A 210 -8.94 -1.95 -2.91
C PRO A 210 -7.80 -1.03 -2.48
N PHE A 211 -7.61 0.11 -3.13
CA PHE A 211 -6.55 1.05 -2.77
C PHE A 211 -6.92 1.93 -1.56
N ARG A 212 -8.21 2.18 -1.30
CA ARG A 212 -8.64 2.85 -0.07
C ARG A 212 -8.38 2.01 1.17
N ARG A 213 -8.49 0.67 1.07
CA ARG A 213 -8.10 -0.24 2.15
C ARG A 213 -6.61 -0.13 2.44
N LEU A 214 -5.81 -0.08 1.38
CA LEU A 214 -4.36 0.05 1.48
C LEU A 214 -3.95 1.32 2.26
N ASP A 215 -4.61 2.45 2.04
CA ASP A 215 -4.37 3.71 2.76
C ASP A 215 -4.66 3.63 4.27
N LYS A 216 -5.51 2.68 4.71
CA LYS A 216 -5.88 2.51 6.12
C LYS A 216 -4.88 1.67 6.92
N TYR A 217 -4.18 0.73 6.28
CA TYR A 217 -3.28 -0.18 6.99
C TYR A 217 -2.18 0.53 7.80
N PRO A 218 -1.50 1.58 7.30
CA PRO A 218 -0.46 2.25 8.08
C PRO A 218 -0.98 2.77 9.43
N ALA A 219 -2.18 3.35 9.47
CA ALA A 219 -2.78 3.86 10.71
C ALA A 219 -3.14 2.73 11.68
N LEU A 220 -3.76 1.67 11.17
CA LEU A 220 -4.12 0.48 11.95
C LEU A 220 -2.90 -0.20 12.56
N LEU A 221 -1.85 -0.41 11.75
CA LEU A 221 -0.59 -1.03 12.19
C LEU A 221 0.18 -0.13 13.17
N THR A 222 0.11 1.20 13.00
CA THR A 222 0.71 2.15 13.95
C THR A 222 0.02 2.07 15.29
N GLU A 223 -1.31 1.97 15.31
CA GLU A 223 -2.05 1.82 16.56
C GLU A 223 -1.73 0.49 17.23
N LEU A 224 -1.63 -0.60 16.47
CA LEU A 224 -1.19 -1.88 16.99
C LEU A 224 0.22 -1.79 17.60
N GLN A 225 1.16 -1.15 16.90
CA GLN A 225 2.54 -0.94 17.37
C GLN A 225 2.58 -0.16 18.69
N ARG A 226 1.76 0.88 18.85
CA ARG A 226 1.69 1.69 20.09
C ARG A 226 1.34 0.89 21.33
N HIS A 227 0.51 -0.14 21.17
CA HIS A 227 0.09 -1.02 22.26
C HIS A 227 0.86 -2.34 22.29
N THR A 228 1.97 -2.44 21.56
CA THR A 228 2.86 -3.60 21.57
C THR A 228 4.01 -3.36 22.54
N GLU A 229 4.14 -4.23 23.56
CA GLU A 229 5.24 -4.15 24.51
C GLU A 229 6.61 -4.28 23.82
N GLU A 230 7.63 -3.62 24.37
CA GLU A 230 8.97 -3.62 23.78
C GLU A 230 9.64 -4.99 23.73
N SER A 231 9.22 -5.91 24.60
CA SER A 231 9.69 -7.30 24.67
C SER A 231 8.84 -8.27 23.85
N HIS A 232 7.75 -7.80 23.27
CA HIS A 232 6.83 -8.66 22.53
C HIS A 232 7.47 -9.11 21.20
N LEU A 233 7.27 -10.36 20.80
CA LEU A 233 7.86 -10.94 19.58
C LEU A 233 7.47 -10.16 18.31
N ASP A 234 6.23 -9.69 18.26
CA ASP A 234 5.68 -8.89 17.15
C ASP A 234 6.14 -7.42 17.12
N ARG A 235 6.96 -6.96 18.08
CA ARG A 235 7.32 -5.53 18.18
C ARG A 235 8.13 -5.03 16.97
N GLY A 236 9.07 -5.85 16.49
CA GLY A 236 9.85 -5.56 15.30
C GLY A 236 9.00 -5.65 14.03
N ASP A 237 8.13 -6.67 13.96
CA ASP A 237 7.29 -6.89 12.78
C ASP A 237 6.25 -5.79 12.59
N THR A 238 5.61 -5.35 13.66
CA THR A 238 4.64 -4.23 13.61
C THR A 238 5.31 -2.95 13.13
N GLN A 239 6.51 -2.62 13.63
CA GLN A 239 7.30 -1.48 13.17
C GLN A 239 7.61 -1.57 11.66
N ARG A 240 8.12 -2.71 11.20
CA ARG A 240 8.42 -2.94 9.78
C ARG A 240 7.16 -2.90 8.92
N SER A 241 6.06 -3.47 9.40
CA SER A 241 4.77 -3.49 8.70
C SER A 241 4.26 -2.08 8.44
N VAL A 242 4.33 -1.19 9.44
CA VAL A 242 3.95 0.22 9.28
C VAL A 242 4.71 0.87 8.14
N PHE A 243 6.04 0.70 8.09
CA PHE A 243 6.86 1.27 7.03
C PHE A 243 6.51 0.67 5.65
N VAL A 244 6.46 -0.66 5.56
CA VAL A 244 6.18 -1.38 4.30
C VAL A 244 4.83 -0.96 3.71
N TYR A 245 3.78 -0.91 4.51
CA TYR A 245 2.44 -0.54 4.03
C TYR A 245 2.31 0.95 3.71
N LYS A 246 3.06 1.82 4.40
CA LYS A 246 3.12 3.25 4.07
C LYS A 246 3.75 3.48 2.70
N GLU A 247 4.89 2.83 2.43
CA GLU A 247 5.56 2.87 1.12
C GLU A 247 4.70 2.23 0.02
N MET A 248 4.00 1.14 0.34
CA MET A 248 3.09 0.46 -0.58
C MET A 248 1.92 1.36 -0.99
N ALA A 249 1.27 2.02 -0.03
CA ALA A 249 0.19 2.97 -0.29
C ALA A 249 0.67 4.16 -1.16
N ALA A 250 1.83 4.72 -0.82
CA ALA A 250 2.45 5.79 -1.61
C ALA A 250 2.74 5.35 -3.06
N SER A 251 3.30 4.15 -3.25
CA SER A 251 3.59 3.58 -4.57
C SER A 251 2.32 3.37 -5.41
N CYS A 252 1.26 2.84 -4.81
CA CYS A 252 -0.02 2.61 -5.49
C CYS A 252 -0.71 3.93 -5.88
N SER A 253 -0.67 4.91 -4.98
CA SER A 253 -1.20 6.26 -5.26
C SER A 253 -0.43 6.96 -6.40
N ALA A 254 0.90 6.86 -6.40
CA ALA A 254 1.75 7.38 -7.46
C ALA A 254 1.48 6.67 -8.80
N MET A 255 1.35 5.34 -8.80
CA MET A 255 1.02 4.55 -10.00
C MET A 255 -0.30 4.99 -10.62
N ARG A 256 -1.34 5.16 -9.80
CA ARG A 256 -2.65 5.58 -10.28
C ARG A 256 -2.61 6.98 -10.91
N ARG A 257 -1.93 7.94 -10.25
CA ARG A 257 -1.74 9.30 -10.78
C ARG A 257 -0.95 9.31 -12.09
N GLN A 258 0.09 8.47 -12.16
CA GLN A 258 0.88 8.31 -13.38
C GLN A 258 0.01 7.84 -14.55
N LYS A 259 -0.83 6.81 -14.31
CA LYS A 259 -1.72 6.24 -15.34
C LYS A 259 -2.89 7.14 -15.71
N GLU A 260 -3.41 7.93 -14.77
CA GLU A 260 -4.38 8.99 -15.05
C GLU A 260 -3.79 10.06 -15.97
N LEU A 261 -2.58 10.56 -15.66
CA LEU A 261 -1.88 11.54 -16.49
C LEU A 261 -1.55 11.01 -17.88
N GLU A 262 -1.16 9.73 -18.01
CA GLU A 262 -0.95 9.09 -19.31
C GLU A 262 -2.22 9.13 -20.18
N LEU A 263 -3.39 8.84 -19.60
CA LEU A 263 -4.66 8.87 -20.33
C LEU A 263 -5.05 10.29 -20.73
N GLU A 264 -4.86 11.28 -19.86
CA GLU A 264 -5.14 12.68 -20.17
C GLU A 264 -4.25 13.20 -21.30
N VAL A 265 -2.96 12.84 -21.30
CA VAL A 265 -2.03 13.21 -22.38
C VAL A 265 -2.46 12.58 -23.69
N LEU A 266 -2.79 11.29 -23.71
CA LEU A 266 -3.22 10.60 -24.92
C LEU A 266 -4.58 11.08 -25.45
N ALA A 267 -5.42 11.66 -24.58
CA ALA A 267 -6.67 12.31 -24.96
C ALA A 267 -6.50 13.77 -25.40
N GLY A 268 -5.32 14.37 -25.21
CA GLY A 268 -5.01 15.74 -25.58
C GLY A 268 -5.04 15.97 -27.10
N THR A 269 -5.41 17.18 -27.51
CA THR A 269 -5.40 17.62 -28.91
C THR A 269 -4.13 18.41 -29.21
N VAL A 270 -3.58 18.24 -30.40
CA VAL A 270 -2.38 18.94 -30.83
C VAL A 270 -2.73 20.33 -31.34
N ASP A 271 -2.21 21.37 -30.68
CA ASP A 271 -2.22 22.71 -31.27
C ASP A 271 -1.05 22.82 -32.26
N GLY A 272 -1.34 22.90 -33.56
CA GLY A 272 -0.36 23.26 -34.59
C GLY A 272 0.21 22.13 -35.45
N CYS A 273 -0.24 20.89 -35.29
CA CYS A 273 -0.06 19.84 -36.31
C CYS A 273 -1.42 19.51 -36.93
N ASP A 274 -1.43 19.25 -38.23
CA ASP A 274 -2.61 18.89 -39.01
C ASP A 274 -3.21 17.54 -38.53
N GLY A 275 -3.89 17.53 -37.38
CA GLY A 275 -4.79 16.46 -36.96
C GLY A 275 -4.17 15.15 -36.47
N GLU A 276 -2.86 15.04 -36.24
CA GLU A 276 -2.29 13.80 -35.67
C GLU A 276 -2.58 13.70 -34.16
N GLU A 277 -3.33 12.69 -33.73
CA GLU A 277 -3.54 12.40 -32.30
C GLU A 277 -2.24 11.94 -31.64
N LEU A 278 -2.00 12.31 -30.38
CA LEU A 278 -0.82 11.85 -29.59
C LEU A 278 -0.72 10.32 -29.50
N GLN A 279 -1.84 9.61 -29.68
CA GLN A 279 -1.91 8.16 -29.77
C GLN A 279 -1.12 7.59 -30.96
N SER A 280 -0.96 8.35 -32.05
CA SER A 280 -0.18 7.94 -33.22
C SER A 280 1.33 7.87 -32.96
N LEU A 281 1.83 8.53 -31.90
CA LEU A 281 3.24 8.51 -31.51
C LEU A 281 3.68 7.19 -30.85
N GLY A 282 2.74 6.29 -30.61
CA GLY A 282 2.96 4.96 -30.02
C GLY A 282 2.75 4.93 -28.51
N GLU A 283 3.33 3.93 -27.86
CA GLU A 283 3.16 3.72 -26.43
C GLU A 283 3.98 4.73 -25.60
N LEU A 284 3.27 5.43 -24.72
CA LEU A 284 3.82 6.37 -23.73
C LEU A 284 4.45 5.60 -22.57
N GLN A 285 5.75 5.76 -22.37
CA GLN A 285 6.49 5.09 -21.30
C GLN A 285 6.42 5.85 -19.97
N HIS A 286 6.52 7.17 -20.03
CA HIS A 286 6.50 8.01 -18.84
C HIS A 286 6.02 9.42 -19.16
N VAL A 287 5.37 10.04 -18.19
CA VAL A 287 5.01 11.46 -18.25
C VAL A 287 5.17 12.10 -16.88
N GLY A 288 5.80 13.28 -16.82
CA GLY A 288 6.01 13.97 -15.56
C GLY A 288 6.12 15.49 -15.72
N PRO A 289 5.81 16.25 -14.65
CA PRO A 289 6.01 17.69 -14.64
C PRO A 289 7.51 18.02 -14.60
N VAL A 290 7.90 19.05 -15.34
CA VAL A 290 9.25 19.61 -15.34
C VAL A 290 9.19 21.13 -15.33
N ILE A 291 10.22 21.74 -14.76
CA ILE A 291 10.43 23.18 -14.84
C ILE A 291 11.51 23.41 -15.89
N LEU A 292 11.14 23.98 -17.04
CA LEU A 292 12.10 24.40 -18.04
C LEU A 292 12.64 25.78 -17.69
N VAL A 293 13.96 25.89 -17.67
CA VAL A 293 14.68 27.12 -17.41
C VAL A 293 15.36 27.57 -18.70
N SER A 294 14.98 28.74 -19.23
CA SER A 294 15.61 29.35 -20.40
C SER A 294 16.01 30.78 -20.06
N GLY A 295 17.29 30.98 -19.73
CA GLY A 295 17.75 32.22 -19.12
C GLY A 295 17.12 32.42 -17.73
N ASP A 296 16.48 33.58 -17.52
CA ASP A 296 15.74 33.90 -16.28
C ASP A 296 14.28 33.41 -16.30
N ASP A 297 13.77 32.91 -17.42
CA ASP A 297 12.39 32.47 -17.56
C ASP A 297 12.23 31.02 -17.06
N ARG A 298 11.24 30.80 -16.19
CA ARG A 298 10.90 29.50 -15.61
C ARG A 298 9.48 29.14 -16.00
N ARG A 299 9.31 28.03 -16.72
CA ARG A 299 8.00 27.59 -17.20
C ARG A 299 7.72 26.16 -16.76
N ASP A 300 6.57 25.98 -16.13
CA ASP A 300 6.03 24.66 -15.84
C ASP A 300 5.57 24.00 -17.14
N ARG A 301 6.08 22.81 -17.40
CA ARG A 301 5.80 21.98 -18.57
C ARG A 301 5.67 20.53 -18.15
N TYR A 302 5.19 19.69 -19.05
CA TYR A 302 5.23 18.25 -18.89
C TYR A 302 6.11 17.66 -19.99
N LEU A 303 6.86 16.61 -19.66
CA LEU A 303 7.55 15.80 -20.66
C LEU A 303 6.85 14.45 -20.77
N ALA A 304 6.53 14.05 -21.98
CA ALA A 304 5.97 12.74 -22.32
C ALA A 304 7.00 11.97 -23.14
N LEU A 305 7.49 10.86 -22.59
CA LEU A 305 8.47 9.99 -23.22
C LEU A 305 7.75 8.84 -23.93
N PHE A 306 7.80 8.84 -25.25
CA PHE A 306 7.39 7.72 -26.09
C PHE A 306 8.61 6.88 -26.47
N HIS A 307 8.37 5.66 -26.95
CA HIS A 307 9.44 4.76 -27.42
C HIS A 307 10.38 5.39 -28.47
N SER A 308 9.86 6.29 -29.33
CA SER A 308 10.60 6.86 -30.46
C SER A 308 10.91 8.35 -30.30
N CYS A 309 10.31 9.04 -29.32
CA CYS A 309 10.45 10.48 -29.18
C CYS A 309 10.11 10.98 -27.78
N LEU A 310 10.67 12.12 -27.43
CA LEU A 310 10.32 12.90 -26.25
C LEU A 310 9.51 14.11 -26.69
N VAL A 311 8.36 14.31 -26.06
CA VAL A 311 7.41 15.37 -26.39
C VAL A 311 7.29 16.33 -25.22
N GLN A 312 7.46 17.62 -25.48
CA GLN A 312 7.19 18.68 -24.52
C GLN A 312 5.74 19.13 -24.62
N LEU A 313 5.04 19.08 -23.50
CA LEU A 313 3.63 19.42 -23.36
C LEU A 313 3.44 20.69 -22.54
N SER A 314 2.50 21.53 -22.98
CA SER A 314 1.92 22.62 -22.21
C SER A 314 0.48 22.28 -21.84
N LEU A 315 0.09 22.56 -20.59
CA LEU A 315 -1.29 22.43 -20.15
C LEU A 315 -1.96 23.80 -20.25
N ALA A 316 -2.95 23.93 -21.13
CA ALA A 316 -3.76 25.14 -21.28
C ALA A 316 -5.25 24.75 -21.26
N ASN A 317 -6.06 25.43 -20.43
CA ASN A 317 -7.50 25.16 -20.31
C ASN A 317 -7.86 23.69 -20.02
N GLY A 318 -7.02 22.96 -19.28
CA GLY A 318 -7.22 21.55 -18.97
C GLY A 318 -6.98 20.59 -20.13
N ARG A 319 -6.39 21.05 -21.24
CA ARG A 319 -5.96 20.20 -22.36
C ARG A 319 -4.45 20.28 -22.54
N PHE A 320 -3.83 19.14 -22.77
CA PHE A 320 -2.43 19.07 -23.16
C PHE A 320 -2.30 19.40 -24.65
N SER A 321 -1.45 20.37 -24.95
CA SER A 321 -0.94 20.63 -26.29
C SER A 321 0.57 20.41 -26.32
N TYR A 322 1.12 19.82 -27.38
CA TYR A 322 2.56 19.65 -27.50
C TYR A 322 3.20 20.77 -28.31
N GLN A 323 4.41 21.17 -27.90
CA GLN A 323 5.14 22.28 -28.52
C GLN A 323 6.39 21.83 -29.26
N VAL A 324 7.04 20.74 -28.81
CA VAL A 324 8.32 20.29 -29.34
C VAL A 324 8.40 18.77 -29.31
N ARG A 325 8.86 18.18 -30.41
CA ARG A 325 9.20 16.76 -30.54
C ARG A 325 10.70 16.62 -30.73
N ALA A 326 11.37 15.91 -29.83
CA ALA A 326 12.76 15.51 -29.98
C ALA A 326 12.81 13.99 -30.25
N ALA A 327 13.56 13.56 -31.26
CA ALA A 327 13.82 12.14 -31.48
C ALA A 327 14.74 11.62 -30.36
N VAL A 328 14.40 10.47 -29.78
CA VAL A 328 15.30 9.77 -28.87
C VAL A 328 16.27 8.98 -29.75
N ALA A 329 17.56 9.32 -29.68
CA ALA A 329 18.62 8.74 -30.52
C ALA A 329 18.97 7.30 -30.14
#